data_AF-A0A6J1W232-F1
#
_entry.id   AF-A0A6J1W232-F1
#
_cell.length_a   1.000
_cell.length_b   1.000
_cell.length_c   1.000
_cell.angle_alpha   90.00
_cell.angle_beta   90.00
_cell.angle_gamma   90.00
#
_symmetry.space_group_name_H-M   'P 1'
#
loop_
_entity.id
_entity.type
_entity.pdbx_description
1 polymer ?
#
loop_
_entity_poly.entity_id
_entity_poly.type
_entity_poly.pdbx_seq_one_letter_code
_entity_poly.pdbx_strand_id
1 'polypeptide(L)'
;MAPAGDRTGYWGPPTSTLDWCEENYVVSSYIAEFWNTVSNLIFILPPIYGAIQSYKDGLEKRYIMAYLCVTAVGLGSWCFHMTLKYEMQLLDELPMIYSCCVFVYCLYECFKHKKTINYPLLFLLLAYSIGVSI
;
A
#
# COMPACT_ATOMS: atom_id res chain seq x y z
N MET A 1 5.45 -35.00 -12.28
CA MET A 1 4.51 -34.51 -11.25
C MET A 1 3.72 -33.40 -11.89
N ALA A 2 2.39 -33.49 -11.91
CA ALA A 2 1.59 -32.31 -12.28
C ALA A 2 1.85 -31.22 -11.23
N PRO A 3 1.92 -29.92 -11.61
CA PRO A 3 2.04 -28.85 -10.63
C PRO A 3 0.89 -28.97 -9.63
N ALA A 4 1.17 -28.68 -8.36
CA ALA A 4 0.13 -28.61 -7.34
C ALA A 4 -0.76 -27.42 -7.69
N GLY A 5 -1.88 -27.66 -8.35
CA GLY A 5 -2.85 -26.62 -8.69
C GLY A 5 -3.49 -26.01 -7.45
N ASP A 6 -4.20 -24.90 -7.68
CA ASP A 6 -4.91 -24.15 -6.66
C ASP A 6 -5.72 -25.03 -5.72
N ARG A 7 -5.66 -24.71 -4.43
CA ARG A 7 -6.39 -25.43 -3.39
C ARG A 7 -7.55 -24.60 -2.88
N THR A 8 -8.57 -25.29 -2.35
CA THR A 8 -9.68 -24.63 -1.66
C THR A 8 -9.16 -23.96 -0.38
N GLY A 9 -9.17 -22.63 -0.36
CA GLY A 9 -8.68 -21.84 0.76
C GLY A 9 -9.77 -21.29 1.69
N TYR A 10 -9.34 -20.76 2.83
CA TYR A 10 -10.21 -20.27 3.92
C TYR A 10 -11.12 -19.10 3.50
N TRP A 11 -10.62 -18.16 2.68
CA TRP A 11 -11.37 -16.95 2.31
C TRP A 11 -12.40 -17.18 1.19
N GLY A 12 -12.57 -18.42 0.71
CA GLY A 12 -13.45 -18.74 -0.40
C GLY A 12 -12.85 -18.39 -1.77
N PRO A 13 -13.64 -18.44 -2.85
CA PRO A 13 -13.12 -18.22 -4.20
C PRO A 13 -12.63 -16.77 -4.39
N PRO A 14 -11.58 -16.54 -5.20
CA PRO A 14 -11.14 -15.19 -5.57
C PRO A 14 -12.28 -14.38 -6.18
N THR A 15 -12.37 -13.10 -5.80
CA THR A 15 -13.30 -12.13 -6.40
C THR A 15 -12.59 -10.93 -7.01
N SER A 16 -11.27 -10.84 -6.83
CA SER A 16 -10.41 -9.84 -7.47
C SER A 16 -10.48 -9.94 -8.99
N THR A 17 -10.16 -8.83 -9.67
CA THR A 17 -10.11 -8.81 -11.14
C THR A 17 -8.84 -9.46 -11.69
N LEU A 18 -7.86 -9.70 -10.82
CA LEU A 18 -6.58 -10.31 -11.14
C LEU A 18 -6.14 -11.30 -10.06
N ASP A 19 -5.38 -12.29 -10.49
CA ASP A 19 -4.77 -13.38 -9.72
C ASP A 19 -3.34 -13.52 -10.25
N TRP A 20 -2.33 -13.56 -9.38
CA TRP A 20 -0.94 -13.52 -9.82
C TRP A 20 -0.44 -14.93 -10.15
N CYS A 21 0.85 -15.02 -10.51
CA CYS A 21 1.46 -16.30 -10.91
C CYS A 21 1.69 -17.27 -9.74
N GLU A 22 1.67 -16.80 -8.49
CA GLU A 22 1.88 -17.66 -7.33
C GLU A 22 0.64 -18.55 -7.09
N GLU A 23 0.85 -19.85 -6.92
CA GLU A 23 -0.27 -20.79 -6.77
C GLU A 23 -1.02 -20.62 -5.44
N ASN A 24 -2.35 -20.67 -5.52
CA ASN A 24 -3.22 -20.33 -4.40
C ASN A 24 -3.28 -21.42 -3.32
N TYR A 25 -3.04 -21.00 -2.08
CA TYR A 25 -3.11 -21.78 -0.84
C TYR A 25 -2.16 -23.00 -0.82
N VAL A 26 -1.05 -22.95 -1.56
CA VAL A 26 -0.07 -24.05 -1.63
C VAL A 26 0.70 -24.21 -0.32
N VAL A 27 1.10 -23.09 0.32
CA VAL A 27 1.89 -23.09 1.56
C VAL A 27 0.99 -23.08 2.81
N SER A 28 -0.13 -22.36 2.77
CA SER A 28 -1.06 -22.21 3.90
C SER A 28 -2.50 -22.22 3.40
N SER A 29 -3.43 -22.82 4.15
CA SER A 29 -4.87 -22.76 3.86
C SER A 29 -5.50 -21.40 4.18
N TYR A 30 -4.80 -20.53 4.92
CA TYR A 30 -5.29 -19.22 5.36
C TYR A 30 -4.78 -18.04 4.52
N ILE A 31 -3.69 -18.23 3.76
CA ILE A 31 -3.03 -17.19 2.96
C ILE A 31 -2.98 -17.72 1.52
N ALA A 32 -3.64 -17.02 0.59
CA ALA A 32 -3.74 -17.45 -0.81
C ALA A 32 -2.36 -17.46 -1.48
N GLU A 33 -1.73 -16.30 -1.64
CA GLU A 33 -0.38 -16.19 -2.22
C GLU A 33 0.63 -15.92 -1.10
N PHE A 34 1.27 -16.97 -0.58
CA PHE A 34 2.04 -16.89 0.65
C PHE A 34 3.25 -15.97 0.55
N TRP A 35 4.07 -16.14 -0.49
CA TRP A 35 5.30 -15.36 -0.68
C TRP A 35 4.98 -13.92 -1.05
N ASN A 36 4.00 -13.68 -1.91
CA ASN A 36 3.51 -12.33 -2.20
C ASN A 36 3.01 -11.64 -0.93
N THR A 37 2.26 -12.35 -0.07
CA THR A 37 1.77 -11.80 1.20
C THR A 37 2.91 -11.45 2.16
N VAL A 38 3.79 -12.40 2.51
CA VAL A 38 4.82 -12.17 3.54
C VAL A 38 5.92 -11.21 3.07
N SER A 39 6.15 -11.11 1.77
CA SER A 39 7.08 -10.13 1.21
C SER A 39 6.68 -8.69 1.58
N ASN A 40 5.40 -8.42 1.83
CA ASN A 40 4.92 -7.11 2.23
C ASN A 40 5.38 -6.63 3.63
N LEU A 41 5.97 -7.50 4.46
CA LEU A 41 6.55 -7.10 5.75
C LEU A 41 7.55 -5.93 5.60
N ILE A 42 8.31 -5.87 4.51
CA ILE A 42 9.29 -4.79 4.27
C ILE A 42 8.64 -3.44 3.94
N PHE A 43 7.38 -3.44 3.50
CA PHE A 43 6.58 -2.24 3.27
C PHE A 43 5.79 -1.82 4.51
N ILE A 44 5.74 -2.66 5.54
CA ILE A 44 5.03 -2.39 6.80
C ILE A 44 6.01 -1.98 7.91
N LEU A 45 6.98 -2.84 8.25
CA LEU A 45 7.78 -2.65 9.46
C LEU A 45 8.79 -1.49 9.36
N PRO A 46 9.65 -1.40 8.33
CA PRO A 46 10.59 -0.28 8.20
C PRO A 46 9.91 1.09 8.09
N PRO A 47 8.81 1.27 7.31
CA PRO A 47 8.12 2.55 7.26
C PRO A 47 7.46 2.96 8.57
N ILE A 48 6.88 2.03 9.35
CA ILE A 48 6.39 2.33 10.71
C ILE A 48 7.53 2.85 11.59
N TYR A 49 8.68 2.18 11.57
CA TYR A 49 9.87 2.65 12.29
C TYR A 49 10.30 4.04 11.83
N GLY A 50 10.33 4.27 10.50
CA GLY A 50 10.64 5.57 9.89
C GLY A 50 9.68 6.69 10.32
N ALA A 51 8.38 6.40 10.41
CA ALA A 51 7.38 7.36 10.91
C ALA A 51 7.62 7.72 12.39
N ILE A 52 7.89 6.71 13.23
CA ILE A 52 8.18 6.91 14.66
C ILE A 52 9.46 7.73 14.83
N GLN A 53 10.51 7.40 14.08
CA GLN A 53 11.78 8.12 14.13
C GLN A 53 11.62 9.56 13.65
N SER A 54 10.92 9.77 12.53
CA SER A 54 10.64 11.11 12.00
C SER A 54 9.87 11.98 12.98
N TYR A 55 8.94 11.40 13.73
CA TYR A 55 8.23 12.09 14.80
C TYR A 55 9.16 12.48 15.95
N LYS A 56 10.01 11.54 16.41
CA LYS A 56 10.99 11.79 17.48
C LYS A 56 12.01 12.86 17.11
N ASP A 57 12.45 12.90 15.86
CA ASP A 57 13.41 13.86 15.35
C ASP A 57 12.78 15.24 15.02
N GLY A 58 11.47 15.38 15.22
CA GLY A 58 10.76 16.65 14.97
C GLY A 58 10.70 17.03 13.49
N LEU A 59 10.72 16.05 12.59
CA LEU A 59 10.58 16.29 11.16
C LEU A 59 9.17 16.80 10.81
N GLU A 60 9.06 17.39 9.63
CA GLU A 60 7.78 17.92 9.17
C GLU A 60 6.74 16.82 8.96
N LYS A 61 5.48 17.10 9.31
CA LYS A 61 4.37 16.14 9.25
C LYS A 61 4.23 15.45 7.88
N ARG A 62 4.59 16.14 6.79
CA ARG A 62 4.58 15.57 5.43
C ARG A 62 5.45 14.32 5.29
N TYR A 63 6.60 14.28 5.96
CA TYR A 63 7.51 13.13 5.91
C TYR A 63 6.99 11.96 6.75
N ILE A 64 6.36 12.26 7.89
CA ILE A 64 5.67 11.26 8.71
C ILE A 64 4.52 10.64 7.89
N MET A 65 3.71 11.48 7.22
CA MET A 65 2.62 11.02 6.35
C MET A 65 3.15 10.15 5.20
N ALA A 66 4.28 10.52 4.58
CA ALA A 66 4.91 9.71 3.55
C ALA A 66 5.23 8.28 4.03
N TYR A 67 5.79 8.11 5.23
CA TYR A 67 6.03 6.78 5.81
C TYR A 67 4.74 6.00 6.12
N LEU A 68 3.72 6.68 6.65
CA LEU A 68 2.42 6.06 6.92
C LEU A 68 1.71 5.64 5.62
N CYS A 69 1.85 6.40 4.54
CA CYS A 69 1.35 6.05 3.22
C CYS A 69 1.97 4.76 2.69
N VAL A 70 3.30 4.59 2.78
CA VAL A 70 3.96 3.31 2.42
C VAL A 70 3.45 2.15 3.27
N THR A 71 3.27 2.39 4.58
CA THR A 71 2.70 1.37 5.48
C THR A 71 1.29 0.95 5.03
N ALA A 72 0.46 1.91 4.63
CA ALA A 72 -0.89 1.64 4.14
C ALA A 72 -0.87 0.79 2.84
N VAL A 73 0.05 1.08 1.92
CA VAL A 73 0.27 0.25 0.72
C VAL A 73 0.66 -1.18 1.11
N GLY A 74 1.64 -1.35 1.99
CA GLY A 74 2.06 -2.68 2.44
C GLY A 74 0.95 -3.48 3.13
N LEU A 75 0.12 -2.82 3.95
CA LEU A 75 -1.04 -3.45 4.59
C LEU A 75 -2.13 -3.82 3.57
N GLY A 76 -2.39 -2.96 2.59
CA GLY A 76 -3.32 -3.23 1.50
C GLY A 76 -2.90 -4.44 0.68
N SER A 77 -1.66 -4.42 0.20
CA SER A 77 -1.05 -5.53 -0.55
C SER A 77 -1.05 -6.83 0.25
N TRP A 78 -0.72 -6.79 1.54
CA TRP A 78 -0.84 -7.96 2.42
C TRP A 78 -2.25 -8.53 2.42
N CYS A 79 -3.25 -7.69 2.68
CA CYS A 79 -4.65 -8.11 2.74
C CYS A 79 -5.13 -8.64 1.39
N PHE A 80 -4.69 -8.04 0.28
CA PHE A 80 -5.04 -8.48 -1.07
C PHE A 80 -4.45 -9.86 -1.37
N HIS A 81 -3.13 -10.04 -1.28
CA HIS A 81 -2.49 -11.33 -1.57
C HIS A 81 -2.90 -12.44 -0.60
N MET A 82 -3.32 -12.10 0.62
CA MET A 82 -3.84 -13.07 1.57
C MET A 82 -5.22 -13.60 1.18
N THR A 83 -6.07 -12.77 0.56
CA THR A 83 -7.52 -13.04 0.45
C THR A 83 -8.05 -13.12 -0.99
N LEU A 84 -7.37 -12.49 -1.95
CA LEU A 84 -7.78 -12.30 -3.34
C LEU A 84 -9.21 -11.77 -3.49
N LYS A 85 -9.59 -10.82 -2.63
CA LYS A 85 -10.89 -10.15 -2.67
C LYS A 85 -10.80 -8.81 -3.33
N TYR A 86 -11.83 -8.47 -4.13
CA TYR A 86 -11.92 -7.19 -4.82
C TYR A 86 -11.79 -5.99 -3.87
N GLU A 87 -12.42 -6.05 -2.69
CA GLU A 87 -12.35 -4.98 -1.69
C GLU A 87 -10.93 -4.78 -1.17
N MET A 88 -10.16 -5.86 -1.03
CA MET A 88 -8.76 -5.81 -0.62
C MET A 88 -7.84 -5.39 -1.76
N GLN A 89 -8.19 -5.73 -3.01
CA GLN A 89 -7.50 -5.22 -4.20
C GLN A 89 -7.60 -3.68 -4.27
N LEU A 90 -8.78 -3.12 -3.99
CA LEU A 90 -8.94 -1.66 -3.89
C LEU A 90 -8.07 -1.08 -2.75
N LEU A 91 -7.93 -1.81 -1.64
CA LEU A 91 -7.07 -1.41 -0.53
C LEU A 91 -5.57 -1.50 -0.86
N ASP A 92 -5.16 -2.28 -1.86
CA ASP A 92 -3.80 -2.31 -2.38
C ASP A 92 -3.57 -1.18 -3.40
N GLU A 93 -4.43 -1.11 -4.41
CA GLU A 93 -4.23 -0.23 -5.57
C GLU A 93 -4.45 1.25 -5.28
N LEU A 94 -5.50 1.61 -4.54
CA LEU A 94 -5.83 3.02 -4.31
C LEU A 94 -4.79 3.74 -3.43
N PRO A 95 -4.29 3.15 -2.32
CA PRO A 95 -3.23 3.78 -1.54
C PRO A 95 -1.93 4.01 -2.32
N MET A 96 -1.62 3.25 -3.38
CA MET A 96 -0.46 3.53 -4.22
C MET A 96 -0.56 4.91 -4.89
N ILE A 97 -1.74 5.24 -5.43
CA ILE A 97 -2.00 6.55 -6.06
C ILE A 97 -1.90 7.67 -5.03
N TYR A 98 -2.51 7.48 -3.86
CA TYR A 98 -2.52 8.49 -2.80
C TYR A 98 -1.10 8.72 -2.25
N SER A 99 -0.32 7.66 -2.08
CA SER A 99 1.08 7.71 -1.65
C SER A 99 1.95 8.47 -2.65
N CYS A 100 1.78 8.21 -3.95
CA CYS A 100 2.46 8.95 -5.00
C CYS A 100 2.14 10.46 -4.94
N CYS A 101 0.89 10.84 -4.70
CA CYS A 101 0.52 12.24 -4.53
C CYS A 101 1.23 12.89 -3.32
N VAL A 102 1.30 12.19 -2.18
CA VAL A 102 2.04 12.67 -1.00
C VAL A 102 3.53 12.82 -1.29
N PHE A 103 4.14 11.90 -2.04
CA PHE A 103 5.54 12.00 -2.44
C PHE A 103 5.79 13.17 -3.38
N VAL A 104 4.94 13.38 -4.39
CA VAL A 104 5.02 14.55 -5.28
C VAL A 104 4.94 15.85 -4.48
N TYR A 105 4.03 15.93 -3.50
CA TYR A 105 3.94 17.09 -2.60
C TYR A 105 5.25 17.29 -1.82
N CYS A 106 5.78 16.22 -1.22
CA CYS A 106 7.03 16.29 -0.46
C CYS A 106 8.23 16.73 -1.31
N LEU A 107 8.33 16.24 -2.54
CA LEU A 107 9.41 16.58 -3.48
C LEU A 107 9.31 18.05 -3.92
N TYR A 108 8.13 18.51 -4.30
CA TYR A 108 7.94 19.88 -4.77
C TYR A 108 8.15 20.93 -3.67
N GLU A 109 7.85 20.57 -2.43
CA GLU A 109 7.96 21.47 -1.28
C GLU A 109 9.28 21.30 -0.50
N CYS A 110 10.21 20.44 -0.94
CA CYS A 110 11.38 20.04 -0.16
C CYS A 110 12.35 21.21 0.11
N PHE A 111 12.51 22.13 -0.86
CA PHE A 111 13.39 23.30 -0.76
C PHE A 111 12.68 24.57 -0.28
N LYS A 112 11.38 24.49 0.04
CA LYS A 112 10.60 25.64 0.50
C LYS A 112 10.71 25.82 2.01
N HIS A 113 10.28 26.98 2.51
CA HIS A 113 10.32 27.27 3.93
C HIS A 113 9.58 26.21 4.74
N LYS A 114 10.20 25.78 5.85
CA LYS A 114 9.61 24.79 6.74
C LYS A 114 8.25 25.29 7.26
N LYS A 115 7.28 24.38 7.40
CA LYS A 115 5.94 24.63 7.95
C LYS A 115 5.02 25.53 7.11
N THR A 116 5.35 25.83 5.85
CA THR A 116 4.37 26.42 4.91
C THR A 116 3.58 25.33 4.20
N ILE A 117 2.27 25.52 4.04
CA ILE A 117 1.40 24.58 3.32
C ILE A 117 1.04 25.20 1.96
N ASN A 118 1.45 24.53 0.87
CA ASN A 118 1.03 24.90 -0.48
C ASN A 118 -0.37 24.35 -0.79
N TYR A 119 -1.41 25.10 -0.42
CA TYR A 119 -2.81 24.73 -0.66
C TYR A 119 -3.15 24.52 -2.15
N PRO A 120 -2.71 25.38 -3.11
CA PRO A 120 -2.96 25.12 -4.52
C PRO A 120 -2.47 23.74 -5.00
N LEU A 121 -1.25 23.37 -4.63
CA LEU A 121 -0.72 22.05 -4.97
C LEU A 121 -1.48 20.92 -4.27
N LEU A 122 -1.83 21.11 -2.99
CA LEU A 122 -2.61 20.12 -2.23
C LEU A 122 -3.97 19.83 -2.91
N PHE A 123 -4.72 20.88 -3.28
CA PHE A 123 -6.01 20.73 -3.96
C PHE A 123 -5.86 20.11 -5.35
N LEU A 124 -4.83 20.49 -6.10
CA LEU A 124 -4.53 19.89 -7.40
C LEU A 124 -4.29 18.38 -7.28
N LEU A 125 -3.45 17.96 -6.34
CA LEU A 125 -3.13 16.55 -6.13
C LEU A 125 -4.33 15.75 -5.60
N LEU A 126 -5.15 16.35 -4.73
CA LEU A 126 -6.38 15.73 -4.26
C LEU A 126 -7.38 15.54 -5.41
N ALA A 127 -7.60 16.57 -6.23
CA ALA A 127 -8.48 16.48 -7.39
C ALA A 127 -7.99 15.43 -8.41
N TYR A 128 -6.69 15.37 -8.66
CA TYR A 128 -6.08 14.31 -9.50
C TYR A 128 -6.33 12.92 -8.92
N SER A 129 -6.09 12.72 -7.61
CA SER A 129 -6.27 11.41 -6.98
C SER A 129 -7.72 10.92 -7.05
N ILE A 130 -8.69 11.81 -6.85
CA ILE A 130 -10.12 11.50 -6.96
C ILE A 130 -10.48 11.19 -8.42
N GLY A 131 -10.01 12.00 -9.38
CA GLY A 131 -10.31 11.82 -10.79
C GLY A 131 -9.76 10.53 -11.40
N VAL A 132 -8.69 9.96 -10.85
CA VAL A 132 -8.13 8.66 -11.28
C VAL A 132 -8.80 7.48 -10.55
N SER A 133 -9.37 7.70 -9.35
CA SER A 133 -9.96 6.64 -8.53
C SER A 133 -11.45 6.38 -8.82
N ILE A 134 -12.10 7.22 -9.63
CA ILE A 134 -13.51 7.10 -10.06
C ILE A 134 -13.55 6.57 -11.48
#